data_AF-A0A519BF03-F1
#
_entry.id   AF-A0A519BF03-F1
#
_cell.length_a   1.000
_cell.length_b   1.000
_cell.length_c   1.000
_cell.angle_alpha   90.00
_cell.angle_beta   90.00
_cell.angle_gamma   90.00
#
_symmetry.space_group_name_H-M   'P 1'
#
loop_
_entity.id
_entity.type
_entity.pdbx_description
1 polymer ?
#
loop_
_entity_poly.entity_id
_entity_poly.type
_entity_poly.pdbx_seq_one_letter_code
_entity_poly.pdbx_strand_id
1 'polypeptide(L)'
;MKKIAVIISNRQAEALRVAAGLTLLDDAVDIFLLDNRLNTVAEPLIFKNIQMLNMIESVGYFYNFKDDSSFYNKFIFLSNTMIAKKLLDYDYIIKY
;
A
#
# COMPACT_ATOMS: atom_id res chain seq x y z
N MET A 1 -14.70 -3.11 -13.04
CA MET A 1 -13.73 -3.09 -11.93
C MET A 1 -12.47 -2.40 -12.42
N LYS A 2 -12.14 -1.27 -11.82
CA LYS A 2 -10.89 -0.53 -12.09
C LYS A 2 -9.79 -1.07 -11.19
N LYS A 3 -8.54 -0.98 -11.66
CA LYS A 3 -7.34 -1.25 -10.85
C LYS A 3 -6.75 0.07 -10.38
N ILE A 4 -6.63 0.22 -9.06
CA ILE A 4 -6.14 1.42 -8.40
C ILE A 4 -4.85 1.10 -7.65
N ALA A 5 -3.77 1.80 -7.96
CA ALA A 5 -2.54 1.77 -7.20
C ALA A 5 -2.49 2.96 -6.24
N VAL A 6 -2.31 2.71 -4.95
CA VAL A 6 -2.04 3.74 -3.95
C VAL A 6 -0.54 3.70 -3.60
N ILE A 7 0.18 4.74 -4.00
CA ILE A 7 1.61 4.89 -3.72
C ILE A 7 1.79 5.72 -2.45
N ILE A 8 2.50 5.16 -1.48
CA ILE A 8 2.76 5.76 -0.18
C ILE A 8 4.25 6.13 -0.12
N SER A 9 4.52 7.43 -0.18
CA SER A 9 5.86 8.01 0.00
C SER A 9 5.92 8.98 1.18
N ASN A 10 4.80 9.66 1.47
CA ASN A 10 4.59 10.47 2.68
C ASN A 10 3.12 10.36 3.14
N ARG A 11 2.73 11.12 4.18
CA ARG A 11 1.34 11.20 4.69
C ARG A 11 0.67 9.82 4.85
N GLN A 12 1.42 8.88 5.44
CA GLN A 12 1.11 7.45 5.40
C GLN A 12 -0.27 7.12 5.96
N ALA A 13 -0.68 7.75 7.07
CA ALA A 13 -2.01 7.51 7.65
C ALA A 13 -3.14 7.92 6.70
N GLU A 14 -3.01 9.06 6.01
CA GLU A 14 -3.99 9.52 5.04
C GLU A 14 -4.09 8.57 3.85
N ALA A 15 -2.94 8.20 3.28
CA ALA A 15 -2.88 7.30 2.14
C ALA A 15 -3.57 5.96 2.43
N LEU A 16 -3.29 5.38 3.61
CA LEU A 16 -3.93 4.13 4.05
C LEU A 16 -5.43 4.32 4.33
N ARG A 17 -5.84 5.45 4.91
CA ARG A 17 -7.25 5.75 5.14
C ARG A 17 -8.01 5.86 3.82
N VAL A 18 -7.43 6.52 2.83
CA VAL A 18 -8.03 6.65 1.49
C VAL A 18 -8.09 5.30 0.79
N ALA A 19 -7.01 4.51 0.84
CA ALA A 19 -7.00 3.15 0.29
C ALA A 19 -8.14 2.29 0.89
N ALA A 20 -8.34 2.36 2.21
CA ALA A 20 -9.42 1.63 2.89
C ALA A 20 -10.83 2.11 2.48
N GLY A 21 -10.98 3.39 2.13
CA GLY A 21 -12.23 3.90 1.57
C GLY A 21 -12.48 3.39 0.14
N LEU A 22 -11.44 3.35 -0.68
CA LEU A 22 -11.51 2.91 -2.07
C LEU A 22 -11.90 1.43 -2.20
N THR A 23 -11.50 0.58 -1.25
CA THR A 23 -11.90 -0.83 -1.24
C THR A 23 -13.41 -1.05 -1.09
N LEU A 24 -14.17 -0.03 -0.68
CA LEU A 24 -15.65 -0.11 -0.58
C LEU A 24 -16.35 0.09 -1.93
N LEU A 25 -15.63 0.51 -2.97
CA LEU A 25 -16.20 0.84 -4.29
C LEU A 25 -16.17 -0.35 -5.28
N ASP A 26 -15.95 -1.58 -4.79
CA ASP A 26 -15.78 -2.80 -5.61
C ASP A 26 -14.67 -2.69 -6.68
N ASP A 27 -13.67 -1.85 -6.43
CA ASP A 27 -12.47 -1.72 -7.25
C ASP A 27 -11.28 -2.48 -6.64
N ALA A 28 -10.35 -2.94 -7.48
CA ALA A 28 -9.14 -3.60 -7.02
C ALA A 28 -8.12 -2.55 -6.57
N VAL A 29 -7.73 -2.59 -5.29
CA VAL A 29 -6.81 -1.62 -4.68
C VAL A 29 -5.52 -2.33 -4.29
N ASP A 30 -4.39 -1.88 -4.82
CA ASP A 30 -3.08 -2.33 -4.40
C ASP A 30 -2.27 -1.18 -3.78
N ILE A 31 -1.49 -1.51 -2.75
CA ILE A 31 -0.69 -0.55 -1.99
C ILE A 31 0.78 -0.74 -2.32
N PHE A 32 1.45 0.37 -2.64
CA PHE A 32 2.88 0.44 -2.91
C PHE A 32 3.54 1.34 -1.88
N LEU A 33 4.32 0.76 -0.97
CA LEU A 33 5.08 1.50 0.03
C LEU A 33 6.51 1.72 -0.47
N LEU A 34 6.87 2.97 -0.76
CA LEU A 34 8.14 3.31 -1.38
C LEU A 34 9.10 3.98 -0.40
N ASP A 35 10.35 3.52 -0.45
CA ASP A 35 11.57 4.03 0.17
C ASP A 35 11.59 4.05 1.71
N ASN A 36 10.43 4.10 2.37
CA ASN A 36 10.30 4.25 3.81
C ASN A 36 9.31 3.24 4.41
N ARG A 37 9.65 2.77 5.61
CA ARG A 37 8.77 1.94 6.44
C ARG A 37 7.57 2.76 6.94
N LEU A 38 6.48 2.06 7.27
CA LEU A 38 5.37 2.63 8.01
C LEU A 38 5.82 3.07 9.41
N ASN A 39 5.57 4.34 9.76
CA ASN A 39 5.96 4.91 11.05
C ASN A 39 4.89 4.66 12.14
N THR A 40 4.61 3.39 12.39
CA THR A 40 3.55 2.95 13.31
C THR A 40 3.78 3.34 14.77
N VAL A 41 5.03 3.56 15.17
CA VAL A 41 5.39 3.98 16.54
C VAL A 41 5.05 5.45 16.77
N ALA A 42 5.39 6.32 15.82
CA ALA A 42 5.11 7.75 15.96
C ALA A 42 3.64 8.09 15.66
N GLU A 43 2.99 7.31 14.79
CA GLU A 43 1.61 7.58 14.38
C GLU A 43 0.74 6.30 14.47
N PRO A 44 0.05 6.08 15.62
CA PRO A 44 -0.76 4.88 15.86
C PRO A 44 -1.89 4.66 14.84
N LEU A 45 -2.37 5.74 14.19
CA LEU A 45 -3.38 5.65 13.14
C LEU A 45 -2.92 4.83 11.93
N ILE A 46 -1.62 4.87 11.60
CA ILE A 46 -1.03 4.06 10.53
C ILE A 46 -1.26 2.58 10.81
N PHE A 47 -0.99 2.15 12.05
CA PHE A 47 -1.16 0.76 12.47
C PHE A 47 -2.62 0.31 12.37
N LYS A 48 -3.55 1.15 12.83
CA LYS A 48 -4.99 0.86 12.72
C LYS A 48 -5.42 0.72 11.25
N ASN A 49 -5.02 1.64 10.38
CA ASN A 49 -5.44 1.64 8.98
C ASN A 49 -4.88 0.44 8.22
N ILE A 50 -3.60 0.09 8.43
CA ILE A 50 -3.02 -1.10 7.77
C ILE A 50 -3.65 -2.40 8.29
N GLN A 51 -4.02 -2.49 9.57
CA GLN A 51 -4.75 -3.64 10.10
C GLN A 51 -6.12 -3.82 9.44
N MET A 52 -6.87 -2.74 9.25
CA MET A 52 -8.17 -2.80 8.55
C MET A 52 -8.00 -3.30 7.12
N LEU A 53 -7.05 -2.73 6.37
CA LEU A 53 -6.74 -3.16 5.00
C LEU A 53 -6.31 -4.63 4.95
N ASN A 54 -5.52 -5.10 5.93
CA ASN A 54 -5.07 -6.49 6.00
C ASN A 54 -6.19 -7.52 6.18
N MET A 55 -7.40 -7.09 6.55
CA MET A 55 -8.60 -7.95 6.62
C MET A 55 -9.25 -8.15 5.25
N ILE A 56 -8.85 -7.38 4.23
CA ILE A 56 -9.40 -7.43 2.88
C ILE A 56 -8.45 -8.24 2.01
N GLU A 57 -8.88 -9.43 1.59
CA GLU A 57 -8.03 -10.37 0.83
C GLU A 57 -7.66 -9.88 -0.57
N SER A 58 -8.49 -9.03 -1.18
CA SER A 58 -8.27 -8.50 -2.52
C SER A 58 -7.21 -7.40 -2.60
N VAL A 59 -6.68 -6.94 -1.46
CA VAL A 59 -5.65 -5.88 -1.43
C VAL A 59 -4.26 -6.49 -1.57
N GLY A 60 -3.54 -6.12 -2.62
CA GLY A 60 -2.13 -6.43 -2.78
C GLY A 60 -1.23 -5.42 -2.08
N TYR A 61 -0.09 -5.89 -1.58
CA TYR A 61 0.89 -5.05 -0.87
C TYR A 61 2.28 -5.23 -1.45
N PHE A 62 2.93 -4.13 -1.81
CA PHE A 62 4.25 -4.12 -2.45
C PHE A 62 5.17 -3.09 -1.79
N TYR A 63 6.47 -3.38 -1.76
CA TYR A 63 7.49 -2.45 -1.23
C TYR A 63 8.84 -2.60 -1.93
N ASN A 64 9.70 -1.59 -1.84
CA ASN A 64 11.02 -1.56 -2.50
C ASN A 64 12.23 -1.37 -1.58
N PHE A 65 12.04 -1.30 -0.27
CA PHE A 65 13.12 -1.15 0.71
C PHE A 65 13.50 -2.49 1.34
N LYS A 66 14.63 -2.56 2.05
CA LYS A 66 15.00 -3.78 2.79
C LYS A 66 14.33 -3.80 4.16
N ASP A 67 13.64 -4.88 4.47
CA ASP A 67 13.02 -5.12 5.77
C ASP A 67 13.10 -6.59 6.17
N ASP A 68 13.70 -6.84 7.33
CA ASP A 68 13.88 -8.20 7.89
C ASP A 68 12.88 -8.47 9.03
N SER A 69 11.88 -7.61 9.22
CA SER A 69 10.86 -7.75 10.27
C SER A 69 9.66 -8.54 9.78
N SER A 70 9.00 -9.25 10.70
CA SER A 70 7.77 -10.00 10.40
C SER A 70 6.56 -9.12 10.10
N PHE A 71 6.67 -7.80 10.30
CA PHE A 71 5.58 -6.86 10.09
C PHE A 71 5.10 -6.85 8.63
N TYR A 72 6.04 -7.00 7.68
CA TYR A 72 5.77 -6.95 6.25
C TYR A 72 5.56 -8.32 5.61
N ASN A 73 5.22 -9.36 6.38
CA ASN A 73 5.05 -10.73 5.86
C ASN A 73 3.96 -10.85 4.77
N LYS A 74 2.96 -9.95 4.75
CA LYS A 74 1.95 -9.87 3.69
C LYS A 74 2.40 -9.06 2.46
N PHE A 75 3.51 -8.35 2.56
CA PHE A 75 4.01 -7.48 1.50
C PHE A 75 5.01 -8.24 0.63
N ILE A 76 4.95 -7.95 -0.66
CA ILE A 76 5.86 -8.53 -1.65
C ILE A 76 6.93 -7.50 -1.99
N PHE A 77 8.20 -7.87 -1.78
CA PHE A 77 9.32 -7.05 -2.21
C PHE A 77 9.38 -7.02 -3.73
N LEU A 78 9.48 -5.81 -4.29
CA LEU A 78 9.69 -5.56 -5.71
C LEU A 78 10.78 -4.50 -5.89
N SER A 79 11.70 -4.73 -6.84
CA SER A 79 12.64 -3.67 -7.24
C SER A 79 11.91 -2.51 -7.91
N ASN A 80 12.54 -1.33 -7.95
CA ASN A 80 11.98 -0.14 -8.62
C ASN A 80 11.55 -0.42 -10.06
N THR A 81 12.34 -1.20 -10.81
CA THR A 81 12.01 -1.58 -12.19
C THR A 81 10.77 -2.46 -12.26
N MET A 82 10.57 -3.37 -11.30
CA MET A 82 9.38 -4.22 -11.25
C MET A 82 8.14 -3.42 -10.84
N ILE A 83 8.26 -2.50 -9.88
CA ILE A 83 7.18 -1.58 -9.53
C ILE A 83 6.79 -0.72 -10.73
N ALA A 84 7.76 -0.12 -11.41
CA ALA A 84 7.50 0.72 -12.59
C ALA A 84 6.75 -0.05 -13.68
N LYS A 85 7.14 -1.30 -13.97
CA LYS A 85 6.41 -2.16 -14.91
C LYS A 85 5.00 -2.49 -14.44
N LYS A 86 4.85 -2.88 -13.18
CA LYS A 86 3.56 -3.27 -12.60
C LYS A 86 2.57 -2.09 -12.56
N LEU A 87 3.05 -0.87 -12.31
CA LEU A 87 2.22 0.33 -12.30
C LEU A 87 1.53 0.61 -13.64
N LEU A 88 2.05 0.09 -14.76
CA LEU A 88 1.43 0.22 -16.08
C LEU A 88 0.11 -0.56 -16.20
N ASP A 89 -0.16 -1.51 -15.30
CA ASP A 89 -1.36 -2.34 -15.29
C ASP A 89 -2.56 -1.68 -14.56
N TYR A 90 -2.38 -0.49 -14.00
CA TYR A 90 -3.42 0.20 -13.21
C TYR A 90 -4.11 1.29 -14.02
N ASP A 91 -5.43 1.39 -13.87
CA ASP A 91 -6.23 2.47 -14.46
C ASP A 91 -5.96 3.81 -13.75
N TYR A 92 -5.74 3.77 -12.43
CA TYR A 92 -5.51 4.95 -11.61
C TYR A 92 -4.32 4.74 -10.69
N ILE A 93 -3.49 5.78 -10.57
CA ILE A 93 -2.36 5.82 -9.65
C ILE A 93 -2.53 7.05 -8.77
N ILE A 94 -2.69 6.83 -7.48
CA ILE A 94 -2.85 7.90 -6.48
C ILE A 94 -1.59 7.91 -5.62
N LYS A 95 -0.82 8.99 -5.70
CA LYS A 95 0.40 9.17 -4.92
C LYS A 95 0.17 10.10 -3.74
N TYR A 96 0.61 9.65 -2.57
CA TYR A 96 0.75 10.45 -1.36
C TYR A 96 2.24 10.66 -1.06
#